data_AF-A0A6S6SNA1-F1
#
_entry.id   AF-A0A6S6SNA1-F1
#
_cell.length_a   1.000
_cell.length_b   1.000
_cell.length_c   1.000
_cell.angle_alpha   90.00
_cell.angle_beta   90.00
_cell.angle_gamma   90.00
#
_symmetry.space_group_name_H-M   'P 1'
#
loop_
_entity.id
_entity.type
_entity.pdbx_description
1 polymer ?
#
loop_
_entity_poly.entity_id
_entity_poly.type
_entity_poly.pdbx_seq_one_letter_code
_entity_poly.pdbx_strand_id
1 'polypeptide(L)'
;MGMMRELIHYFFQKDLIRHSNKKKILTKYGIFQAKIYKDGQHEFLVIMSRDFFELETPIVYSYSESHNCDTADHEMCYCNHQIDAALKMIHNEGGAIVYYSQDVRNIDGLLQELNVRALDSMDEVMTKATVKQDLKTYEKEFQSIGFIFKDLSLSRIKLITHDINLVHISQKLGIKIIKRVTFIQFDYGELG
;
A
#
# COMPACT_ATOMS: atom_id res chain seq x y z
N MET A 1 -21.08 9.69 -18.37
CA MET A 1 -20.82 11.11 -18.02
C MET A 1 -21.01 11.40 -16.52
N GLY A 2 -20.87 10.40 -15.62
CA GLY A 2 -21.19 10.55 -14.19
C GLY A 2 -20.18 9.96 -13.20
N MET A 3 -18.91 9.80 -13.60
CA MET A 3 -17.86 9.18 -12.74
C MET A 3 -16.70 10.15 -12.45
N MET A 4 -16.62 11.26 -13.20
CA MET A 4 -15.45 12.16 -13.19
C MET A 4 -15.61 13.44 -12.38
N ARG A 5 -16.85 13.89 -12.10
CA ARG A 5 -17.13 15.15 -11.39
C ARG A 5 -17.24 14.99 -9.87
N GLU A 6 -17.59 13.81 -9.37
CA GLU A 6 -17.81 13.61 -7.92
C GLU A 6 -16.52 13.44 -7.12
N LEU A 7 -15.45 12.89 -7.72
CA LEU A 7 -14.17 12.70 -7.03
C LEU A 7 -13.53 14.03 -6.56
N ILE A 8 -13.74 15.13 -7.28
CA ILE A 8 -13.14 16.44 -6.95
C ILE A 8 -13.87 17.09 -5.75
N HIS A 9 -15.17 16.84 -5.59
CA HIS A 9 -15.94 17.37 -4.46
C HIS A 9 -15.69 16.59 -3.16
N TYR A 10 -15.27 15.32 -3.26
CA TYR A 10 -15.07 14.45 -2.09
C TYR A 10 -13.69 14.56 -1.42
N PHE A 11 -12.70 15.17 -2.07
CA PHE A 11 -11.39 15.48 -1.43
C PHE A 11 -11.50 16.45 -0.22
N PHE A 12 -12.70 16.95 0.08
CA PHE A 12 -13.00 17.88 1.17
C PHE A 12 -13.73 17.28 2.39
N GLN A 13 -14.13 16.00 2.40
CA GLN A 13 -14.61 15.35 3.63
C GLN A 13 -13.42 14.76 4.41
N LYS A 14 -12.89 15.59 5.30
CA LYS A 14 -11.51 15.59 5.79
C LYS A 14 -11.27 14.78 7.08
N ASP A 15 -12.27 14.09 7.64
CA ASP A 15 -12.23 13.70 9.07
C ASP A 15 -12.40 12.19 9.39
N LEU A 16 -12.48 11.28 8.41
CA LEU A 16 -12.74 9.85 8.70
C LEU A 16 -11.52 8.91 8.65
N ILE A 17 -10.45 9.26 7.94
CA ILE A 17 -9.27 8.37 7.82
C ILE A 17 -8.36 8.54 9.03
N ARG A 18 -8.40 7.56 9.94
CA ARG A 18 -7.49 7.48 11.09
C ARG A 18 -6.15 6.91 10.62
N HIS A 19 -5.05 7.32 11.22
CA HIS A 19 -3.74 6.77 10.88
C HIS A 19 -2.82 6.71 12.08
N SER A 20 -1.84 5.82 12.03
CA SER A 20 -0.85 5.66 13.09
C SER A 20 0.29 6.65 12.96
N ASN A 21 1.06 6.80 14.03
CA ASN A 21 2.42 7.31 13.91
C ASN A 21 3.27 6.35 13.05
N LYS A 22 4.35 6.88 12.45
CA LYS A 22 5.35 6.04 11.76
C LYS A 22 6.06 5.16 12.78
N LYS A 23 6.21 3.88 12.47
CA LYS A 23 6.89 2.89 13.32
C LYS A 23 8.07 2.29 12.57
N LYS A 24 9.15 1.98 13.28
CA LYS A 24 10.27 1.25 12.67
C LYS A 24 9.96 -0.24 12.68
N ILE A 25 10.17 -0.89 11.55
CA ILE A 25 10.05 -2.34 11.42
C ILE A 25 11.33 -2.92 10.86
N LEU A 26 11.64 -4.15 11.24
CA LEU A 26 12.78 -4.91 10.74
C LEU A 26 12.26 -6.08 9.90
N THR A 27 12.80 -6.23 8.70
CA THR A 27 12.55 -7.37 7.80
C THR A 27 13.87 -8.07 7.48
N LYS A 28 13.82 -9.19 6.73
CA LYS A 28 15.03 -9.86 6.23
C LYS A 28 15.91 -8.99 5.32
N TYR A 29 15.35 -7.91 4.76
CA TYR A 29 16.09 -6.96 3.91
C TYR A 29 16.70 -5.81 4.70
N GLY A 30 16.17 -5.49 5.89
CA GLY A 30 16.68 -4.40 6.72
C GLY A 30 15.58 -3.60 7.41
N ILE A 31 15.90 -2.37 7.78
CA ILE A 31 15.00 -1.49 8.54
C ILE A 31 14.13 -0.68 7.57
N PHE A 32 12.84 -0.63 7.87
CA PHE A 32 11.82 0.14 7.16
C PHE A 32 11.03 1.00 8.14
N GLN A 33 10.21 1.88 7.58
CA GLN A 33 9.17 2.60 8.30
C GLN A 33 7.81 2.04 7.88
N ALA A 34 6.90 1.85 8.84
CA ALA A 34 5.53 1.43 8.57
C ALA A 34 4.54 2.45 9.12
N LYS A 35 3.43 2.65 8.40
CA LYS A 35 2.30 3.46 8.85
C LYS A 35 0.99 2.79 8.44
N ILE A 36 0.05 2.73 9.36
CA ILE A 36 -1.28 2.13 9.14
C ILE A 36 -2.29 3.26 8.93
N TYR A 37 -3.17 3.09 7.96
CA TYR A 37 -4.32 3.96 7.73
C TYR A 37 -5.60 3.14 7.80
N LYS A 38 -6.64 3.73 8.38
CA LYS A 38 -7.93 3.10 8.60
C LYS A 38 -9.06 4.01 8.13
N ASP A 39 -9.82 3.53 7.16
CA ASP A 39 -11.03 4.17 6.63
C ASP A 39 -12.24 3.27 6.92
N GLY A 40 -12.88 3.50 8.07
CA GLY A 40 -13.91 2.62 8.61
C GLY A 40 -13.36 1.22 8.94
N GLN A 41 -13.75 0.23 8.15
CA GLN A 41 -13.29 -1.17 8.27
C GLN A 41 -12.07 -1.48 7.37
N HIS A 42 -11.70 -0.56 6.48
CA HIS A 42 -10.63 -0.78 5.53
C HIS A 42 -9.31 -0.37 6.14
N GLU A 43 -8.32 -1.25 6.05
CA GLU A 43 -6.99 -1.00 6.55
C GLU A 43 -5.98 -1.00 5.41
N PHE A 44 -5.09 -0.03 5.46
CA PHE A 44 -3.97 0.09 4.54
C PHE A 44 -2.68 0.05 5.36
N LEU A 45 -1.77 -0.82 4.96
CA LEU A 45 -0.40 -0.82 5.46
C LEU A 45 0.48 -0.12 4.43
N VAL A 46 1.21 0.90 4.88
CA VAL A 46 2.24 1.53 4.08
C VAL A 46 3.60 1.16 4.66
N ILE A 47 4.43 0.47 3.87
CA ILE A 47 5.82 0.17 4.22
C ILE A 47 6.72 1.06 3.36
N MET A 48 7.65 1.77 3.98
CA MET A 48 8.54 2.76 3.37
C MET A 48 9.99 2.41 3.66
N SER A 49 10.89 2.69 2.71
CA SER A 49 12.32 2.65 2.96
C SER A 49 12.70 3.61 4.10
N ARG A 50 13.82 3.33 4.78
CA ARG A 50 14.26 4.11 5.95
C ARG A 50 14.38 5.61 5.67
N ASP A 51 14.81 5.94 4.46
CA ASP A 51 15.14 7.26 3.91
C ASP A 51 14.01 7.84 3.04
N PHE A 52 12.81 7.25 3.05
CA PHE A 52 11.74 7.57 2.11
C PHE A 52 11.44 9.06 1.95
N PHE A 53 11.44 9.82 3.05
CA PHE A 53 11.15 11.26 3.05
C PHE A 53 12.28 12.14 2.50
N GLU A 54 13.45 11.56 2.22
CA GLU A 54 14.60 12.21 1.59
C GLU A 54 14.59 12.00 0.06
N LEU A 55 13.72 11.13 -0.46
CA LEU A 55 13.66 10.78 -1.88
C LEU A 55 12.87 11.82 -2.68
N GLU A 56 13.47 12.35 -3.74
CA GLU A 56 12.77 13.24 -4.68
C GLU A 56 11.78 12.47 -5.58
N THR A 57 12.09 11.23 -5.94
CA THR A 57 11.26 10.40 -6.83
C THR A 57 11.24 8.95 -6.34
N PRO A 58 10.54 8.66 -5.22
CA PRO A 58 10.42 7.31 -4.68
C PRO A 58 9.71 6.35 -5.65
N ILE A 59 10.02 5.07 -5.52
CA ILE A 59 9.20 4.00 -6.11
C ILE A 59 7.94 3.86 -5.26
N VAL A 60 6.77 3.74 -5.90
CA VAL A 60 5.51 3.46 -5.21
C VAL A 60 4.88 2.23 -5.85
N TYR A 61 4.70 1.17 -5.06
CA TYR A 61 3.98 -0.03 -5.47
C TYR A 61 2.67 -0.12 -4.71
N SER A 62 1.55 -0.21 -5.42
CA SER A 62 0.24 -0.41 -4.80
C SER A 62 -0.22 -1.84 -5.04
N TYR A 63 -0.51 -2.56 -3.97
CA TYR A 63 -0.97 -3.93 -4.00
C TYR A 63 -2.32 -4.04 -3.29
N SER A 64 -3.31 -4.62 -3.96
CA SER A 64 -4.62 -4.95 -3.37
C SER A 64 -4.80 -6.45 -3.40
N GLU A 65 -5.18 -7.03 -2.26
CA GLU A 65 -5.70 -8.39 -2.21
C GLU A 65 -7.10 -8.42 -2.85
N SER A 66 -7.18 -8.63 -4.16
CA SER A 66 -8.44 -8.95 -4.83
C SER A 66 -8.39 -10.40 -5.31
N HIS A 67 -9.04 -11.29 -4.57
CA HIS A 67 -9.64 -12.60 -4.94
C HIS A 67 -8.95 -13.57 -5.94
N ASN A 68 -7.74 -13.30 -6.45
CA ASN A 68 -7.08 -14.16 -7.45
C ASN A 68 -6.32 -15.35 -6.84
N CYS A 69 -6.60 -15.68 -5.57
CA CYS A 69 -6.09 -16.90 -4.94
C CYS A 69 -7.21 -17.94 -4.86
N ASP A 70 -7.92 -18.17 -5.98
CA ASP A 70 -8.99 -19.17 -6.10
C ASP A 70 -8.52 -20.40 -6.89
N THR A 71 -7.25 -20.75 -6.79
CA THR A 71 -6.74 -22.05 -7.25
C THR A 71 -6.38 -22.87 -6.04
N ALA A 72 -7.22 -23.86 -5.77
CA ALA A 72 -7.13 -24.84 -4.71
C ALA A 72 -5.95 -25.84 -4.88
N ASP A 73 -4.78 -25.36 -5.31
CA ASP A 73 -3.53 -26.10 -5.27
C ASP A 73 -2.60 -25.40 -4.27
N HIS A 74 -2.46 -26.05 -3.12
CA HIS A 74 -1.63 -25.63 -2.02
C HIS A 74 -0.17 -25.68 -2.48
N GLU A 75 0.49 -24.52 -2.69
CA GLU A 75 1.91 -24.32 -2.28
C GLU A 75 2.51 -22.94 -2.63
N MET A 76 1.92 -22.10 -3.48
CA MET A 76 2.51 -20.77 -3.75
C MET A 76 1.46 -19.68 -3.91
N CYS A 77 1.20 -18.95 -2.83
CA CYS A 77 0.50 -17.67 -2.91
C CYS A 77 1.44 -16.64 -3.57
N TYR A 78 1.27 -16.39 -4.87
CA TYR A 78 2.07 -15.43 -5.66
C TYR A 78 2.10 -14.01 -5.06
N CYS A 79 1.09 -13.68 -4.24
CA CYS A 79 0.97 -12.43 -3.51
C CYS A 79 2.19 -12.15 -2.62
N ASN A 80 2.69 -13.18 -1.93
CA ASN A 80 3.82 -13.05 -1.01
C ASN A 80 5.13 -12.79 -1.76
N HIS A 81 5.33 -13.44 -2.90
CA HIS A 81 6.51 -13.21 -3.73
C HIS A 81 6.55 -11.78 -4.28
N GLN A 82 5.40 -11.18 -4.62
CA GLN A 82 5.35 -9.80 -5.09
C GLN A 82 5.69 -8.81 -3.99
N ILE A 83 5.16 -8.99 -2.78
CA ILE A 83 5.48 -8.10 -1.64
C ILE A 83 6.94 -8.28 -1.21
N ASP A 84 7.45 -9.51 -1.17
CA ASP A 84 8.85 -9.81 -0.87
C ASP A 84 9.81 -9.15 -1.88
N ALA A 85 9.52 -9.28 -3.17
CA ALA A 85 10.28 -8.62 -4.23
C ALA A 85 10.18 -7.10 -4.15
N ALA A 86 8.99 -6.57 -3.85
CA ALA A 86 8.79 -5.14 -3.63
C ALA A 86 9.65 -4.63 -2.46
N LEU A 87 9.67 -5.36 -1.33
CA LEU A 87 10.48 -5.01 -0.16
C LEU A 87 11.97 -4.99 -0.51
N LYS A 88 12.47 -5.99 -1.24
CA LYS A 88 13.85 -6.01 -1.73
C LYS A 88 14.16 -4.80 -2.61
N MET A 89 13.27 -4.47 -3.55
CA MET A 89 13.44 -3.37 -4.47
C MET A 89 13.43 -2.01 -3.74
N ILE A 90 12.44 -1.75 -2.88
CA ILE A 90 12.37 -0.49 -2.13
C ILE A 90 13.46 -0.39 -1.05
N HIS A 91 14.05 -1.49 -0.59
CA HIS A 91 15.25 -1.46 0.22
C HIS A 91 16.45 -0.86 -0.53
N ASN A 92 16.63 -1.28 -1.79
CA ASN A 92 17.80 -0.93 -2.59
C ASN A 92 17.68 0.43 -3.28
N GLU A 93 16.49 0.75 -3.81
CA GLU A 93 16.26 1.95 -4.62
C GLU A 93 15.50 3.05 -3.88
N GLY A 94 14.94 2.74 -2.72
CA GLY A 94 14.07 3.64 -1.97
C GLY A 94 12.64 3.69 -2.51
N GLY A 95 11.66 3.74 -1.60
CA GLY A 95 10.26 3.78 -2.00
C GLY A 95 9.27 3.34 -0.94
N ALA A 96 8.03 3.13 -1.38
CA ALA A 96 6.94 2.66 -0.54
C ALA A 96 6.08 1.59 -1.23
N ILE A 97 5.53 0.71 -0.41
CA ILE A 97 4.49 -0.25 -0.74
C ILE A 97 3.22 0.21 -0.04
N VAL A 98 2.13 0.36 -0.79
CA VAL A 98 0.79 0.59 -0.25
C VAL A 98 0.02 -0.71 -0.41
N TYR A 99 -0.18 -1.40 0.70
CA TYR A 99 -0.92 -2.65 0.78
C TYR A 99 -2.34 -2.37 1.26
N TYR A 100 -3.32 -2.87 0.53
CA TYR A 100 -4.73 -2.81 0.90
C TYR A 100 -5.26 -4.22 1.19
N SER A 101 -5.81 -4.43 2.39
CA SER A 101 -6.49 -5.68 2.73
C SER A 101 -8.01 -5.53 2.70
N GLN A 102 -8.68 -6.44 1.99
CA GLN A 102 -10.14 -6.54 1.94
C GLN A 102 -10.69 -7.55 2.95
N ASP A 103 -9.83 -8.41 3.49
CA ASP A 103 -10.21 -9.50 4.39
C ASP A 103 -9.88 -9.14 5.85
N VAL A 104 -10.62 -9.72 6.78
CA VAL A 104 -10.40 -9.57 8.24
C VAL A 104 -9.14 -10.33 8.69
N ARG A 105 -8.38 -10.89 7.75
CA ARG A 105 -7.02 -11.40 7.94
C ARG A 105 -6.08 -10.20 8.05
N ASN A 106 -6.15 -9.59 9.22
CA ASN A 106 -5.51 -8.34 9.64
C ASN A 106 -4.08 -8.16 9.10
N ILE A 107 -3.66 -6.90 8.94
CA ILE A 107 -2.27 -6.47 8.68
C ILE A 107 -1.24 -7.28 9.48
N ASP A 108 -1.58 -7.68 10.71
CA ASP A 108 -0.76 -8.54 11.58
C ASP A 108 -0.36 -9.88 10.95
N GLY A 109 -1.26 -10.52 10.20
CA GLY A 109 -0.99 -11.78 9.49
C GLY A 109 0.03 -11.60 8.38
N LEU A 110 -0.12 -10.55 7.56
CA LEU A 110 0.87 -10.18 6.55
C LEU A 110 2.24 -9.91 7.18
N LEU A 111 2.29 -9.15 8.28
CA LEU A 111 3.54 -8.86 8.98
C LEU A 111 4.21 -10.13 9.52
N GLN A 112 3.42 -11.07 10.03
CA GLN A 112 3.92 -12.37 10.48
C GLN A 112 4.50 -13.19 9.33
N GLU A 113 3.78 -13.29 8.20
CA GLU A 113 4.24 -14.03 7.01
C GLU A 113 5.53 -13.44 6.42
N LEU A 114 5.64 -12.11 6.42
CA LEU A 114 6.85 -11.40 5.98
C LEU A 114 7.99 -11.45 7.02
N ASN A 115 7.81 -12.17 8.13
CA ASN A 115 8.75 -12.21 9.27
C ASN A 115 9.16 -10.81 9.75
N VAL A 116 8.22 -9.87 9.72
CA VAL A 116 8.44 -8.48 10.13
C VAL A 116 8.40 -8.41 11.65
N ARG A 117 9.41 -7.78 12.24
CA ARG A 117 9.41 -7.46 13.66
C ARG A 117 9.24 -5.96 13.85
N ALA A 118 8.24 -5.56 14.63
CA ALA A 118 8.13 -4.19 15.08
C ALA A 118 9.29 -3.88 16.04
N LEU A 119 9.99 -2.78 15.81
CA LEU A 119 11.04 -2.31 16.71
C LEU A 119 10.49 -1.40 17.83
N ASP A 120 9.24 -0.95 17.67
CA ASP A 120 8.48 -0.12 18.61
C ASP A 120 7.05 -0.68 18.77
N SER A 121 6.34 -0.38 19.86
CA SER A 121 4.95 -0.84 20.07
C SER A 121 4.01 -0.33 18.95
N MET A 122 3.22 -1.24 18.37
CA MET A 122 2.27 -0.96 17.26
C MET A 122 0.83 -0.67 17.73
N ASP A 123 0.63 -0.30 19.00
CA ASP A 123 -0.68 -0.44 19.67
C ASP A 123 -1.69 0.70 19.53
N GLU A 124 -1.46 1.76 18.75
CA GLU A 124 -2.34 2.94 18.82
C GLU A 124 -3.54 2.95 17.85
N VAL A 125 -3.57 2.11 16.81
CA VAL A 125 -4.63 2.20 15.76
C VAL A 125 -5.42 0.92 15.56
N MET A 126 -4.96 -0.21 16.12
CA MET A 126 -5.61 -1.52 16.04
C MET A 126 -6.81 -1.64 17.01
N THR A 127 -7.71 -0.66 17.06
CA THR A 127 -9.00 -0.85 17.73
C THR A 127 -9.92 -1.65 16.81
N LYS A 128 -10.34 -2.83 17.26
CA LYS A 128 -11.35 -3.70 16.63
C LYS A 128 -12.61 -2.87 16.33
N ALA A 129 -12.90 -2.66 15.06
CA ALA A 129 -14.10 -1.93 14.65
C ALA A 129 -15.31 -2.88 14.67
N THR A 130 -16.46 -2.39 15.16
CA THR A 130 -17.70 -3.16 15.27
C THR A 130 -18.26 -3.48 13.88
N VAL A 131 -18.61 -4.74 13.67
CA VAL A 131 -19.10 -5.32 12.42
C VAL A 131 -20.43 -4.67 12.00
N LYS A 132 -20.36 -3.80 10.98
CA LYS A 132 -21.43 -3.65 9.99
C LYS A 132 -20.77 -3.65 8.62
N GLN A 133 -21.18 -4.63 7.82
CA GLN A 133 -20.66 -4.95 6.51
C GLN A 133 -21.19 -3.93 5.50
N ASP A 134 -20.52 -2.77 5.39
CA ASP A 134 -20.75 -1.86 4.27
C ASP A 134 -20.02 -2.42 3.04
N LEU A 135 -20.78 -2.89 2.05
CA LEU A 135 -20.24 -3.26 0.74
C LEU A 135 -19.48 -2.05 0.16
N LYS A 136 -18.16 -2.19 0.01
CA LYS A 136 -17.32 -1.12 -0.53
C LYS A 136 -17.59 -0.96 -2.03
N THR A 137 -17.72 0.29 -2.46
CA THR A 137 -17.58 0.68 -3.87
C THR A 137 -16.08 0.90 -4.15
N TYR A 138 -15.59 0.38 -5.27
CA TYR A 138 -14.23 0.54 -5.80
C TYR A 138 -13.69 1.98 -5.67
N GLU A 139 -14.56 2.99 -5.75
CA GLU A 139 -14.25 4.41 -5.58
C GLU A 139 -13.69 4.81 -4.21
N LYS A 140 -14.13 4.19 -3.10
CA LYS A 140 -13.67 4.54 -1.75
C LYS A 140 -12.21 4.15 -1.51
N GLU A 141 -11.75 3.06 -2.14
CA GLU A 141 -10.36 2.61 -2.04
C GLU A 141 -9.39 3.67 -2.57
N PHE A 142 -9.70 4.18 -3.76
CA PHE A 142 -8.91 5.20 -4.43
C PHE A 142 -8.90 6.54 -3.72
N GLN A 143 -9.99 6.89 -3.03
CA GLN A 143 -10.04 8.06 -2.17
C GLN A 143 -9.07 7.92 -1.00
N SER A 144 -9.07 6.77 -0.34
CA SER A 144 -8.12 6.44 0.73
C SER A 144 -6.68 6.46 0.23
N ILE A 145 -6.39 5.85 -0.92
CA ILE A 145 -5.04 5.91 -1.52
C ILE A 145 -4.63 7.35 -1.85
N GLY A 146 -5.56 8.17 -2.35
CA GLY A 146 -5.29 9.58 -2.61
C GLY A 146 -4.95 10.37 -1.34
N PHE A 147 -5.64 10.09 -0.23
CA PHE A 147 -5.30 10.64 1.08
C PHE A 147 -3.90 10.19 1.52
N ILE A 148 -3.58 8.90 1.40
CA ILE A 148 -2.26 8.34 1.73
C ILE A 148 -1.17 9.05 0.92
N PHE A 149 -1.33 9.20 -0.40
CA PHE A 149 -0.33 9.86 -1.24
C PHE A 149 -0.07 11.31 -0.85
N LYS A 150 -1.12 12.02 -0.43
CA LYS A 150 -1.02 13.39 0.08
C LYS A 150 -0.34 13.45 1.45
N ASP A 151 -0.68 12.56 2.37
CA ASP A 151 -0.04 12.46 3.68
C ASP A 151 1.46 12.16 3.56
N LEU A 152 1.84 11.28 2.63
CA LEU A 152 3.22 10.99 2.28
C LEU A 152 3.95 12.13 1.54
N SER A 153 3.26 13.24 1.24
CA SER A 153 3.80 14.43 0.59
C SER A 153 4.46 14.14 -0.77
N LEU A 154 3.91 13.19 -1.52
CA LEU A 154 4.43 12.80 -2.82
C LEU A 154 4.21 13.89 -3.87
N SER A 155 5.27 14.22 -4.62
CA SER A 155 5.21 15.17 -5.75
C SER A 155 5.66 14.54 -7.07
N ARG A 156 6.56 13.56 -7.01
CA ARG A 156 7.06 12.79 -8.17
C ARG A 156 7.25 11.34 -7.77
N ILE A 157 6.91 10.39 -8.66
CA ILE A 157 7.01 8.96 -8.35
C ILE A 157 7.44 8.12 -9.55
N LYS A 158 8.06 6.97 -9.28
CA LYS A 158 8.10 5.81 -10.19
C LYS A 158 6.99 4.86 -9.75
N LEU A 159 5.89 4.79 -10.51
CA LEU A 159 4.70 4.04 -10.10
C LEU A 159 4.69 2.62 -10.67
N ILE A 160 4.52 1.62 -9.81
CA ILE A 160 4.32 0.23 -10.19
C ILE A 160 2.84 -0.11 -9.96
N THR A 161 2.08 -0.27 -11.04
CA THR A 161 0.66 -0.63 -10.96
C THR A 161 0.10 -1.11 -12.31
N HIS A 162 -0.77 -2.12 -12.24
CA HIS A 162 -1.63 -2.50 -13.35
C HIS A 162 -2.93 -1.67 -13.40
N ASP A 163 -3.27 -0.99 -12.31
CA ASP A 163 -4.51 -0.24 -12.18
C ASP A 163 -4.40 1.17 -12.79
N ILE A 164 -5.20 1.43 -13.83
CA ILE A 164 -5.22 2.73 -14.51
C ILE A 164 -5.84 3.84 -13.65
N ASN A 165 -6.71 3.51 -12.69
CA ASN A 165 -7.35 4.49 -11.83
C ASN A 165 -6.32 5.11 -10.89
N LEU A 166 -5.36 4.31 -10.40
CA LEU A 166 -4.27 4.80 -9.57
C LEU A 166 -3.39 5.82 -10.32
N VAL A 167 -3.16 5.61 -11.61
CA VAL A 167 -2.49 6.57 -12.49
C VAL A 167 -3.28 7.88 -12.55
N HIS A 168 -4.59 7.80 -12.79
CA HIS A 168 -5.46 8.97 -12.90
C HIS A 168 -5.54 9.78 -11.60
N ILE A 169 -5.63 9.11 -10.45
CA ILE A 169 -5.65 9.77 -9.14
C ILE A 169 -4.34 10.46 -8.84
N SER A 170 -3.21 9.80 -9.13
CA SER A 170 -1.87 10.39 -8.96
C SER A 170 -1.77 11.70 -9.77
N GLN A 171 -2.20 11.67 -11.03
CA GLN A 171 -2.21 12.85 -11.89
C GLN A 171 -3.14 13.96 -11.37
N LYS A 172 -4.34 13.61 -10.90
CA LYS A 172 -5.29 14.57 -10.29
C LYS A 172 -4.77 15.21 -9.01
N LEU A 173 -3.96 14.49 -8.24
CA LEU A 173 -3.29 15.02 -7.04
C LEU A 173 -2.10 15.92 -7.39
N GLY A 174 -1.76 16.09 -8.68
CA GLY A 174 -0.60 16.84 -9.13
C GLY A 174 0.72 16.08 -9.01
N ILE A 175 0.68 14.76 -8.80
CA ILE A 175 1.87 13.91 -8.67
C ILE A 175 2.39 13.57 -10.06
N LYS A 176 3.65 13.91 -10.32
CA LYS A 176 4.31 13.64 -11.60
C LYS A 176 4.81 12.19 -11.64
N ILE A 177 4.20 11.36 -12.48
CA ILE A 177 4.67 10.00 -12.73
C ILE A 177 5.86 10.06 -13.71
N ILE A 178 7.06 9.78 -13.22
CA ILE A 178 8.30 9.82 -14.01
C ILE A 178 8.50 8.53 -14.80
N LYS A 179 8.10 7.41 -14.22
CA LYS A 179 8.12 6.09 -14.85
C LYS A 179 6.92 5.30 -14.37
N ARG A 180 6.30 4.56 -15.28
CA ARG A 180 5.28 3.56 -14.94
C ARG A 180 5.76 2.19 -15.38
N VAL A 181 5.62 1.20 -14.51
CA VAL A 181 5.75 -0.22 -14.85
C VAL A 181 4.53 -0.97 -14.34
N THR A 182 4.13 -2.03 -15.04
CA THR A 182 2.88 -2.74 -14.74
C THR A 182 3.05 -3.77 -13.62
N PHE A 183 4.21 -4.42 -13.58
CA PHE A 183 4.55 -5.47 -12.63
C PHE A 183 6.01 -5.33 -12.20
N ILE A 184 6.33 -5.92 -11.05
CA ILE A 184 7.70 -6.08 -10.58
C ILE A 184 8.34 -7.21 -11.40
N GLN A 185 9.44 -6.93 -12.08
CA GLN A 185 10.19 -7.95 -12.80
C GLN A 185 10.96 -8.80 -11.78
N PHE A 186 10.75 -10.10 -11.82
CA PHE A 186 11.53 -11.06 -11.04
C PHE A 186 12.78 -11.43 -11.84
N ASP A 187 13.96 -11.16 -11.29
CA ASP A 187 15.12 -11.98 -11.63
C ASP A 187 14.92 -13.31 -10.91
N TYR A 188 14.39 -14.30 -11.63
CA TYR A 188 14.71 -15.69 -11.30
C TYR A 188 16.20 -15.82 -11.59
N GLY A 189 17.02 -15.50 -10.57
CA GLY A 189 18.44 -15.85 -10.61
C GLY A 189 18.54 -17.31 -11.02
N GLU A 190 19.39 -17.58 -12.00
CA GLU A 190 19.60 -18.89 -12.60
C GLU A 190 19.48 -19.96 -11.51
N LEU A 191 18.42 -20.77 -11.60
CA LEU A 191 18.32 -22.01 -10.85
C LEU A 191 19.41 -22.93 -11.41
N GLY A 192 20.62 -22.76 -10.88
CA GLY A 192 21.74 -23.69 -11.03
C GLY A 192 21.62 -24.85 -10.08
#